data_AF-A0AA39JAB9-F1
#
_entry.id   AF-A0AA39JAB9-F1
#
_cell.length_a   1.000
_cell.length_b   1.000
_cell.length_c   1.000
_cell.angle_alpha   90.00
_cell.angle_beta   90.00
_cell.angle_gamma   90.00
#
_symmetry.space_group_name_H-M   'P 1'
#
loop_
_entity.id
_entity.type
_entity.pdbx_description
1 polymer ?
#
loop_
_entity_poly.entity_id
_entity_poly.type
_entity_poly.pdbx_seq_one_letter_code
_entity_poly.pdbx_strand_id
1 'polypeptide(L)'
;LPLFLFDEDLIKQDNPTAGLFHGYVLVRFFCHIFLGSGLPECQGKTNGRDTVATRHAMTTVTGHHIAYAATQAHYCMGTVEKWQQFDGGFDLWRFFWSIVDFFEGADKDNNADEILVWWNKYVLVFFGKWSNIVGAERFFQREML
;
A
#
# COMPACT_ATOMS: atom_id res chain seq x y z
N LEU A 1 3.15 -8.13 -13.59
CA LEU A 1 3.10 -7.00 -12.63
C LEU A 1 4.51 -6.42 -12.48
N PRO A 2 4.68 -5.10 -12.30
CA PRO A 2 6.00 -4.48 -12.10
C PRO A 2 6.73 -4.97 -10.84
N LEU A 3 8.06 -5.05 -10.88
CA LEU A 3 8.88 -5.59 -9.78
C LEU A 3 8.76 -4.78 -8.48
N PHE A 4 8.56 -3.46 -8.57
CA PHE A 4 8.46 -2.58 -7.39
C PHE A 4 7.26 -2.89 -6.46
N LEU A 5 6.31 -3.70 -6.93
CA LEU A 5 5.20 -4.18 -6.11
C LEU A 5 5.62 -5.31 -5.16
N PHE A 6 6.73 -5.97 -5.44
CA PHE A 6 7.20 -7.12 -4.69
C PHE A 6 8.23 -6.69 -3.64
N ASP A 7 8.16 -7.30 -2.48
CA ASP A 7 9.28 -7.33 -1.54
C ASP A 7 10.26 -8.41 -2.00
N GLU A 8 11.43 -7.99 -2.50
CA GLU A 8 12.45 -8.87 -3.07
C GLU A 8 12.97 -9.90 -2.06
N ASP A 9 13.00 -9.56 -0.77
CA ASP A 9 13.48 -10.44 0.29
C ASP A 9 12.49 -11.59 0.59
N LEU A 10 11.22 -11.40 0.23
CA LEU A 10 10.16 -12.36 0.44
C LEU A 10 9.91 -13.26 -0.77
N ILE A 11 10.48 -12.96 -1.93
CA ILE A 11 10.33 -13.78 -3.14
C ILE A 11 11.04 -15.12 -2.91
N LYS A 12 10.25 -16.18 -2.76
CA LYS A 12 10.77 -17.55 -2.62
C LYS A 12 10.68 -18.27 -3.96
N GLN A 13 11.65 -19.15 -4.23
CA GLN A 13 11.67 -19.96 -5.45
C GLN A 13 10.41 -20.81 -5.64
N ASP A 14 9.80 -21.27 -4.53
CA ASP A 14 8.58 -22.09 -4.53
C ASP A 14 7.29 -21.26 -4.60
N ASN A 15 7.36 -19.96 -4.30
CA ASN A 15 6.23 -19.06 -4.33
C ASN A 15 6.65 -17.67 -4.86
N PRO A 16 6.60 -17.44 -6.19
CA PRO A 16 7.04 -16.20 -6.80
C PRO A 16 6.10 -15.01 -6.51
N THR A 17 4.91 -15.27 -5.95
CA THR A 17 4.00 -14.20 -5.49
C THR A 17 4.17 -13.87 -4.01
N ALA A 18 5.07 -14.57 -3.31
CA ALA A 18 5.46 -14.18 -1.97
C ALA A 18 6.07 -12.76 -2.00
N GLY A 19 5.56 -11.87 -1.16
CA GLY A 19 5.95 -10.46 -1.14
C GLY A 19 5.18 -9.56 -2.12
N LEU A 20 4.23 -10.08 -2.90
CA LEU A 20 3.40 -9.24 -3.76
C LEU A 20 2.61 -8.21 -2.93
N PHE A 21 2.59 -6.96 -3.40
CA PHE A 21 2.04 -5.78 -2.72
C PHE A 21 2.71 -5.38 -1.40
N HIS A 22 3.90 -5.91 -1.11
CA HIS A 22 4.72 -5.51 0.03
C HIS A 22 5.99 -4.73 -0.37
N GLY A 23 6.14 -4.42 -1.66
CA GLY A 23 7.34 -3.76 -2.17
C GLY A 23 7.61 -2.39 -1.54
N TYR A 24 8.88 -2.13 -1.24
CA TYR A 24 9.34 -0.93 -0.54
C TYR A 24 8.84 0.37 -1.20
N VAL A 25 8.97 0.48 -2.53
CA VAL A 25 8.56 1.67 -3.28
C VAL A 25 7.05 1.91 -3.16
N LEU A 26 6.25 0.85 -3.28
CA LEU A 26 4.79 0.93 -3.15
C LEU A 26 4.38 1.46 -1.78
N VAL A 27 4.96 0.92 -0.71
CA VAL A 27 4.68 1.34 0.68
C VAL A 27 5.02 2.81 0.89
N ARG A 28 6.17 3.27 0.37
CA ARG A 28 6.58 4.68 0.47
C ARG A 28 5.66 5.62 -0.27
N PHE A 29 5.28 5.29 -1.52
CA PHE A 29 4.34 6.09 -2.30
C PHE A 29 2.99 6.16 -1.62
N PHE A 30 2.47 5.04 -1.11
CA PHE A 30 1.23 5.01 -0.35
C PHE A 30 1.29 5.98 0.84
N CYS A 31 2.36 5.92 1.63
CA CYS A 31 2.54 6.79 2.79
C CYS A 31 2.62 8.27 2.39
N HIS A 32 3.37 8.60 1.35
CA HIS A 32 3.47 9.99 0.86
C HIS A 32 2.12 10.53 0.40
N ILE A 33 1.36 9.75 -0.36
CA ILE A 33 0.07 10.16 -0.91
C ILE A 33 -0.97 10.32 0.21
N PHE A 34 -1.13 9.29 1.03
CA PHE A 34 -2.26 9.23 1.96
C PHE A 34 -1.94 9.82 3.33
N LEU A 35 -0.70 9.69 3.80
CA LEU A 35 -0.27 10.10 5.13
C LEU A 35 0.55 11.39 5.11
N GLY A 36 0.97 11.87 3.94
CA GLY A 36 1.80 13.08 3.81
C GLY A 36 3.23 12.94 4.33
N SER A 37 3.67 11.73 4.69
CA SER A 37 5.01 11.43 5.20
C SER A 37 5.62 10.22 4.51
N GLY A 38 6.94 10.08 4.55
CA GLY A 38 7.66 8.93 3.94
C GLY A 38 7.63 7.68 4.76
N LEU A 39 7.36 7.80 6.06
CA LEU A 39 7.28 6.69 6.98
C LEU A 39 6.01 6.83 7.80
N PRO A 40 5.29 5.71 8.03
CA PRO A 40 4.29 5.67 9.08
C PRO A 40 4.88 6.07 10.44
N GLU A 41 6.11 5.63 10.74
CA GLU A 41 6.86 5.90 11.98
C GLU A 41 7.18 7.38 12.21
N CYS A 42 7.25 8.17 11.14
CA CYS A 42 7.52 9.61 11.22
C CYS A 42 6.25 10.44 11.43
N GLN A 43 5.11 9.82 11.74
CA GLN A 43 3.91 10.55 12.16
C GLN A 43 4.11 11.14 13.56
N GLY A 44 4.82 12.26 13.63
CA GLY A 44 4.68 13.23 14.70
C GLY A 44 3.50 14.17 14.41
N LYS A 45 3.01 14.88 15.42
CA LYS A 45 2.13 16.05 15.24
C LYS A 45 2.91 17.13 14.46
N THR A 46 3.00 17.00 13.15
CA THR A 46 3.46 18.09 12.31
C THR A 46 2.36 19.14 12.33
N ASN A 47 2.70 20.38 12.69
CA ASN A 47 1.79 21.53 12.75
C ASN A 47 1.30 21.98 11.35
N GLY A 48 0.95 21.03 10.48
CA GLY A 48 0.64 21.22 9.07
C GLY A 48 -0.75 20.71 8.69
N ARG A 49 -1.10 20.93 7.41
CA ARG A 49 -2.40 20.57 6.80
C ARG A 49 -2.76 19.10 7.04
N ASP A 50 -4.07 18.84 7.16
CA ASP A 50 -4.61 17.49 7.25
C ASP A 50 -4.11 16.59 6.11
N THR A 51 -3.77 15.35 6.45
CA THR A 51 -3.38 14.32 5.48
C THR A 51 -4.58 13.96 4.59
N VAL A 52 -4.32 13.42 3.40
CA VAL A 52 -5.39 12.94 2.50
C VAL A 52 -6.26 11.93 3.24
N ALA A 53 -5.65 11.01 4.00
CA ALA A 53 -6.39 10.05 4.77
C ALA A 53 -7.29 10.66 5.86
N THR A 54 -6.81 11.67 6.59
CA THR A 54 -7.65 12.39 7.56
C THR A 54 -8.79 13.13 6.85
N ARG A 55 -8.50 13.83 5.74
CA ARG A 55 -9.48 14.60 4.98
C ARG A 55 -10.58 13.72 4.37
N HIS A 56 -10.22 12.51 3.93
CA HIS A 56 -11.16 11.53 3.38
C HIS A 56 -11.71 10.57 4.44
N ALA A 57 -11.42 10.82 5.73
CA ALA A 57 -11.82 9.96 6.85
C ALA A 57 -11.50 8.48 6.63
N MET A 58 -10.36 8.19 6.01
CA MET A 58 -9.91 6.82 5.75
C MET A 58 -9.75 6.08 7.09
N THR A 59 -10.50 5.00 7.24
CA THR A 59 -10.45 4.09 8.40
C THR A 59 -9.81 2.75 8.07
N THR A 60 -9.76 2.41 6.79
CA THR A 60 -9.18 1.16 6.29
C THR A 60 -8.45 1.40 4.97
N VAL A 61 -7.45 0.58 4.70
CA VAL A 61 -6.81 0.45 3.39
C VAL A 61 -7.64 -0.50 2.54
N THR A 62 -7.88 -0.13 1.28
CA THR A 62 -8.61 -0.94 0.29
C THR A 62 -7.75 -1.17 -0.94
N GLY A 63 -8.17 -2.09 -1.82
CA GLY A 63 -7.50 -2.38 -3.09
C GLY A 63 -7.36 -1.14 -3.96
N HIS A 64 -8.40 -0.30 -4.01
CA HIS A 64 -8.34 1.00 -4.72
C HIS A 64 -7.22 1.92 -4.23
N HIS A 65 -6.97 1.98 -2.92
CA HIS A 65 -5.90 2.81 -2.38
C HIS A 65 -4.51 2.27 -2.79
N ILE A 66 -4.33 0.95 -2.74
CA ILE A 66 -3.10 0.27 -3.16
C ILE A 66 -2.88 0.45 -4.67
N ALA A 67 -3.93 0.24 -5.49
CA ALA A 67 -3.90 0.44 -6.93
C ALA A 67 -3.52 1.88 -7.28
N TYR A 68 -4.09 2.86 -6.58
CA TYR A 68 -3.76 4.26 -6.81
C TYR A 68 -2.28 4.54 -6.52
N ALA A 69 -1.77 4.11 -5.36
CA ALA A 69 -0.37 4.29 -5.00
C ALA A 69 0.57 3.60 -6.00
N ALA A 70 0.23 2.39 -6.44
CA ALA A 70 0.99 1.65 -7.45
C ALA A 70 1.03 2.38 -8.80
N THR A 71 -0.10 2.87 -9.28
CA THR A 71 -0.17 3.59 -10.56
C THR A 71 0.59 4.92 -10.49
N GLN A 72 0.49 5.64 -9.37
CA GLN A 72 1.30 6.86 -9.15
C GLN A 72 2.79 6.54 -9.12
N ALA A 73 3.21 5.47 -8.43
CA ALA A 73 4.60 5.04 -8.38
C ALA A 73 5.13 4.71 -9.78
N HIS A 74 4.37 3.92 -10.57
CA HIS A 74 4.75 3.60 -11.94
C HIS A 74 4.90 4.87 -12.78
N TYR A 75 3.89 5.76 -12.76
CA TYR A 75 3.92 7.00 -13.52
C TYR A 75 5.14 7.87 -13.16
N CYS A 76 5.47 7.99 -11.87
CA CYS A 76 6.62 8.75 -11.41
C CYS A 76 7.98 8.14 -11.81
N MET A 77 8.05 6.82 -12.01
CA MET A 77 9.25 6.14 -12.52
C MET A 77 9.28 6.07 -14.06
N GLY A 78 8.17 6.39 -14.71
CA GLY A 78 8.02 6.42 -16.15
C GLY A 78 8.72 7.60 -16.80
N THR A 79 8.71 7.61 -18.13
CA THR A 79 9.32 8.68 -18.94
C THR A 79 8.31 9.70 -19.46
N VAL A 80 7.02 9.51 -19.16
CA VAL A 80 5.94 10.38 -19.64
C VAL A 80 5.90 11.71 -18.87
N GLU A 81 5.87 12.81 -19.62
CA GLU A 81 5.86 14.16 -19.05
C GLU A 81 4.51 14.56 -18.42
N LYS A 82 3.43 13.90 -18.85
CA LYS A 82 2.06 14.24 -18.44
C LYS A 82 1.29 12.98 -18.12
N TRP A 83 0.40 13.09 -17.13
CA TRP A 83 -0.50 12.02 -16.77
C TRP A 83 -1.40 11.65 -17.94
N GLN A 84 -1.32 10.39 -18.34
CA GLN A 84 -2.08 9.82 -19.43
C GLN A 84 -2.27 8.33 -19.20
N GLN A 85 -3.17 7.69 -19.95
CA GLN A 85 -3.45 6.27 -19.78
C GLN A 85 -2.27 5.38 -20.17
N PHE A 86 -1.47 5.80 -21.15
CA PHE A 86 -0.40 4.97 -21.70
C PHE A 86 0.97 5.56 -21.38
N ASP A 87 1.83 4.78 -20.73
CA ASP A 87 3.25 5.06 -20.55
C ASP A 87 4.05 4.19 -21.53
N GLY A 88 4.25 4.72 -22.74
CA GLY A 88 4.77 3.94 -23.86
C GLY A 88 3.86 2.76 -24.19
N GLY A 89 4.34 1.54 -23.96
CA GLY A 89 3.57 0.30 -24.15
C GLY A 89 2.76 -0.15 -22.92
N PHE A 90 2.84 0.57 -21.81
CA PHE A 90 2.21 0.19 -20.54
C PHE A 90 0.85 0.90 -20.37
N ASP A 91 -0.21 0.12 -20.12
CA ASP A 91 -1.56 0.65 -19.91
C ASP A 91 -1.83 0.81 -18.40
N LEU A 92 -1.76 2.05 -17.91
CA LEU A 92 -1.97 2.41 -16.51
C LEU A 92 -3.41 2.16 -16.05
N TRP A 93 -4.39 2.26 -16.96
CA TRP A 93 -5.79 1.95 -16.64
C TRP A 93 -5.96 0.46 -16.38
N ARG A 94 -5.48 -0.40 -17.30
CA ARG A 94 -5.51 -1.86 -17.10
C ARG A 94 -4.72 -2.27 -15.86
N PHE A 95 -3.58 -1.62 -15.62
CA PHE A 95 -2.78 -1.89 -14.44
C PHE A 95 -3.55 -1.58 -13.15
N PHE A 96 -4.16 -0.39 -13.05
CA PHE A 96 -4.96 -0.01 -11.90
C PHE A 96 -6.08 -1.02 -11.63
N TRP A 97 -6.89 -1.33 -12.64
CA TRP A 97 -8.02 -2.25 -12.48
C TRP A 97 -7.58 -3.68 -12.20
N SER A 98 -6.43 -4.13 -12.73
CA SER A 98 -5.89 -5.46 -12.38
C SER A 98 -5.57 -5.61 -10.89
N ILE A 99 -5.14 -4.52 -10.24
CA ILE A 99 -4.90 -4.50 -8.79
C ILE A 99 -6.21 -4.43 -8.02
N VAL A 100 -7.17 -3.60 -8.47
CA VAL A 100 -8.49 -3.55 -7.86
C VAL A 100 -9.16 -4.92 -7.93
N ASP A 101 -9.16 -5.56 -9.09
CA ASP A 101 -9.76 -6.88 -9.29
C ASP A 101 -9.10 -7.94 -8.40
N PHE A 102 -7.78 -7.86 -8.19
CA PHE A 102 -7.06 -8.75 -7.27
C PHE A 102 -7.61 -8.66 -5.84
N PHE A 103 -7.98 -7.46 -5.37
CA PHE A 103 -8.42 -7.22 -3.99
C PHE A 103 -9.94 -7.18 -3.78
N GLU A 104 -10.69 -6.79 -4.79
CA GLU A 104 -12.10 -6.41 -4.68
C GLU A 104 -12.96 -7.01 -5.80
N GLY A 105 -12.34 -7.72 -6.75
CA GLY A 105 -13.03 -8.36 -7.87
C GLY A 105 -13.88 -9.55 -7.46
N ALA A 106 -14.72 -10.01 -8.39
CA ALA A 106 -15.55 -11.22 -8.19
C ALA A 106 -14.68 -12.47 -7.95
N ASP A 107 -13.53 -12.54 -8.63
CA ASP A 107 -12.52 -13.59 -8.50
C ASP A 107 -11.32 -13.11 -7.68
N LYS A 108 -11.58 -12.42 -6.55
CA LYS A 108 -10.55 -11.94 -5.62
C LYS A 108 -9.56 -13.05 -5.27
N ASP A 109 -8.27 -12.72 -5.23
CA ASP A 109 -7.23 -13.66 -4.85
C ASP A 109 -7.39 -14.11 -3.38
N ASN A 110 -7.07 -15.37 -3.10
CA ASN A 110 -7.16 -15.94 -1.75
C ASN A 110 -6.28 -15.21 -0.74
N ASN A 111 -5.18 -14.60 -1.19
CA ASN A 111 -4.24 -13.88 -0.34
C ASN A 111 -4.62 -12.40 -0.13
N ALA A 112 -5.62 -11.89 -0.85
CA ALA A 112 -5.99 -10.48 -0.82
C ALA A 112 -6.35 -9.99 0.59
N ASP A 113 -7.10 -10.78 1.36
CA ASP A 113 -7.49 -10.41 2.72
C ASP A 113 -6.30 -10.35 3.67
N GLU A 114 -5.37 -11.31 3.55
CA GLU A 114 -4.14 -11.33 4.36
C GLU A 114 -3.29 -10.09 4.09
N ILE A 115 -3.11 -9.75 2.82
CA ILE A 115 -2.37 -8.56 2.38
C ILE A 115 -3.05 -7.30 2.91
N LEU A 116 -4.38 -7.15 2.78
CA LEU A 116 -5.10 -6.00 3.31
C LEU A 116 -5.01 -5.92 4.83
N VAL A 117 -5.02 -7.04 5.55
CA VAL A 117 -4.81 -7.06 7.00
C VAL A 117 -3.40 -6.57 7.34
N TRP A 118 -2.37 -6.96 6.59
CA TRP A 118 -1.02 -6.44 6.78
C TRP A 118 -0.96 -4.93 6.56
N TRP A 119 -1.53 -4.41 5.47
CA TRP A 119 -1.57 -2.98 5.17
C TRP A 119 -2.32 -2.19 6.24
N ASN A 120 -3.48 -2.67 6.67
CA ASN A 120 -4.27 -2.05 7.72
C ASN A 120 -3.50 -2.04 9.04
N LYS A 121 -2.79 -3.11 9.40
CA LYS A 121 -1.87 -3.07 10.54
C LYS A 121 -0.80 -2.02 10.28
N TYR A 122 0.07 -2.23 9.31
CA TYR A 122 1.25 -1.42 9.02
C TYR A 122 0.97 0.08 8.93
N VAL A 123 -0.16 0.49 8.35
CA VAL A 123 -0.50 1.91 8.18
C VAL A 123 -1.36 2.43 9.34
N LEU A 124 -2.36 1.68 9.84
CA LEU A 124 -3.27 2.17 10.89
C LEU A 124 -2.67 2.18 12.30
N VAL A 125 -1.60 1.43 12.58
CA VAL A 125 -0.79 1.58 13.81
C VAL A 125 -0.47 3.06 14.04
N PHE A 126 -0.14 3.76 12.96
CA PHE A 126 0.45 5.09 13.01
C PHE A 126 -0.59 6.21 12.96
N PHE A 127 -1.83 5.92 12.55
CA PHE A 127 -2.96 6.86 12.65
C PHE A 127 -3.35 7.19 14.11
N GLY A 128 -2.71 6.60 15.11
CA GLY A 128 -3.02 6.84 16.54
C GLY A 128 -4.40 6.35 16.97
N LYS A 129 -5.08 5.54 16.15
CA LYS A 129 -6.45 5.02 16.41
C LYS A 129 -6.48 3.62 17.07
N TRP A 130 -5.33 3.04 17.42
CA TRP A 130 -5.27 1.66 17.95
C TRP A 130 -5.79 1.49 19.38
N SER A 131 -6.19 2.55 20.09
CA SER A 131 -6.71 2.43 21.45
C SER A 131 -8.02 1.63 21.58
N ASN A 132 -8.67 1.24 20.47
CA ASN A 132 -9.98 0.57 20.49
C ASN A 132 -10.00 -0.89 20.00
N ILE A 133 -8.86 -1.54 19.73
CA ILE A 133 -8.83 -2.95 19.30
C ILE A 133 -8.18 -3.81 20.38
N VAL A 134 -9.02 -4.52 21.13
CA VAL A 134 -8.62 -5.45 22.20
C VAL A 134 -7.74 -6.57 21.62
N GLY A 135 -6.49 -6.70 22.07
CA GLY A 135 -5.61 -7.83 21.75
C GLY A 135 -4.27 -7.52 21.08
N ALA A 136 -3.96 -6.25 20.80
CA ALA A 136 -2.72 -5.84 20.12
C ALA A 136 -1.43 -6.06 20.96
N GLU A 137 -1.54 -6.16 22.28
CA GLU A 137 -0.39 -6.20 23.19
C GLU A 137 0.44 -7.49 23.11
N ARG A 138 -0.14 -8.60 22.65
CA ARG A 138 0.54 -9.92 22.69
C ARG A 138 1.50 -10.19 21.53
N PHE A 139 1.48 -9.38 20.47
CA PHE A 139 2.26 -9.64 19.26
C PHE A 139 3.56 -8.82 19.18
N PHE A 140 3.60 -7.60 19.75
CA PHE A 140 4.77 -6.72 19.70
C PHE A 140 6.01 -7.26 20.42
N GLN A 141 5.86 -8.21 21.34
CA GLN A 141 6.99 -8.82 22.06
C GLN A 141 7.70 -9.95 21.28
N ARG A 142 7.18 -10.38 20.12
CA ARG A 142 7.72 -11.56 19.43
C ARG A 142 8.62 -11.26 18.22
N GLU A 143 8.65 -10.04 17.71
CA GLU A 143 9.42 -9.67 16.50
C GLU A 143 10.50 -8.59 16.73
N MET A 144 10.84 -8.29 17.98
CA MET A 144 12.03 -7.49 18.33
C MET A 144 13.07 -8.27 19.16
N LEU A 145 13.17 -9.58 18.94
CA LEU A 145 14.26 -10.43 19.43
C LEU A 145 14.81 -11.27 18.28
#